data_AF-A0A1I8JBW0-F1
#
_entry.id   AF-A0A1I8JBW0-F1
#
_cell.length_a   1.000
_cell.length_b   1.000
_cell.length_c   1.000
_cell.angle_alpha   90.00
_cell.angle_beta   90.00
_cell.angle_gamma   90.00
#
_symmetry.space_group_name_H-M   'P 1'
#
loop_
_entity.id
_entity.type
_entity.pdbx_description
1 polymer ?
#
loop_
_entity_poly.entity_id
_entity_poly.type
_entity_poly.pdbx_seq_one_letter_code
_entity_poly.pdbx_strand_id
1 'polypeptide(L)'
;MIWALLVGKLQMAELFWSMEKEPIAGALLASILLKAMERRTDDFTDKEEFQRGAAQYEDRAWGVLDQCYREDERRAQFLINRELDYYGDSSCIYLAAEGESIKFMAHPCCQDFLT
;
A
#
# COMPACT_ATOMS: atom_id res chain seq x y z
N MET A 1 11.83 5.29 2.67
CA MET A 1 10.93 4.21 3.09
C MET A 1 11.47 2.80 2.78
N ILE A 2 11.75 2.45 1.51
CA ILE A 2 12.15 1.08 1.08
C ILE A 2 13.32 0.51 1.91
N TRP A 3 14.41 1.27 2.08
CA TRP A 3 15.55 0.82 2.88
C TRP A 3 15.16 0.48 4.33
N ALA A 4 14.30 1.28 4.96
CA ALA A 4 13.88 1.05 6.33
C ALA A 4 13.04 -0.23 6.46
N LEU A 5 12.20 -0.54 5.46
CA LEU A 5 11.45 -1.79 5.40
C LEU A 5 12.38 -2.99 5.26
N LEU A 6 13.34 -2.94 4.32
CA LEU A 6 14.29 -4.04 4.06
C LEU A 6 15.19 -4.38 5.26
N VAL A 7 15.45 -3.41 6.14
CA VAL A 7 16.27 -3.60 7.35
C VAL A 7 15.40 -3.85 8.60
N GLY A 8 14.08 -4.01 8.44
CA GLY A 8 13.17 -4.28 9.57
C GLY A 8 12.95 -3.09 10.52
N LYS A 9 13.32 -1.87 10.12
CA LYS A 9 13.16 -0.64 10.91
C LYS A 9 11.75 -0.06 10.75
N LEU A 10 10.72 -0.79 11.19
CA LEU A 10 9.32 -0.49 10.89
C LEU A 10 8.84 0.89 11.39
N GLN A 11 9.25 1.32 12.59
CA GLN A 11 8.93 2.66 13.10
C GLN A 11 9.51 3.78 12.23
N MET A 12 10.71 3.57 11.67
CA MET A 12 11.34 4.54 10.78
C MET A 12 10.65 4.54 9.41
N ALA A 13 10.22 3.37 8.93
CA ALA A 13 9.43 3.26 7.71
C ALA A 13 8.10 4.02 7.83
N GLU A 14 7.44 3.97 9.00
CA GLU A 14 6.22 4.73 9.27
C GLU A 14 6.44 6.25 9.24
N LEU A 15 7.52 6.73 9.86
CA LEU A 15 7.89 8.15 9.78
C LEU A 15 8.17 8.58 8.33
N PHE A 16 8.85 7.75 7.55
CA PHE A 16 9.07 8.06 6.14
C PHE A 16 7.78 8.07 5.34
N TRP A 17 6.84 7.17 5.64
CA TRP A 17 5.54 7.12 5.00
C TRP A 17 4.70 8.38 5.27
N SER A 18 4.75 8.95 6.49
CA SER A 18 4.00 10.18 6.79
C SER A 18 4.51 11.42 6.04
N MET A 19 5.70 11.34 5.44
CA MET A 19 6.29 12.38 4.60
C MET A 19 6.21 12.05 3.10
N GLU A 20 5.58 10.92 2.73
CA GLU A 20 5.48 10.44 1.36
C GLU A 20 4.54 11.33 0.52
N LYS A 21 4.92 11.61 -0.73
CA LYS A 21 4.09 12.41 -1.64
C LYS A 21 2.91 11.63 -2.21
N GLU A 22 3.11 10.32 -2.38
CA GLU A 22 2.11 9.38 -2.88
C GLU A 22 1.79 8.36 -1.78
N PRO A 23 1.04 8.75 -0.72
CA PRO A 23 0.87 7.92 0.48
C PRO A 23 0.14 6.61 0.20
N ILE A 24 -0.79 6.56 -0.75
CA ILE A 24 -1.50 5.33 -1.16
C ILE A 24 -0.51 4.35 -1.81
N ALA A 25 0.21 4.80 -2.84
CA ALA A 25 1.21 3.98 -3.54
C ALA A 25 2.32 3.52 -2.59
N GLY A 26 2.82 4.42 -1.73
CA GLY A 26 3.85 4.10 -0.75
C GLY A 26 3.39 3.04 0.26
N ALA A 27 2.15 3.13 0.74
CA ALA A 27 1.58 2.12 1.63
C ALA A 27 1.39 0.76 0.92
N LEU A 28 0.89 0.75 -0.32
CA LEU A 28 0.75 -0.49 -1.09
C LEU A 28 2.10 -1.14 -1.35
N LEU A 29 3.11 -0.37 -1.77
CA LEU A 29 4.47 -0.87 -1.96
C LEU A 29 5.06 -1.44 -0.66
N ALA A 30 4.81 -0.79 0.48
CA ALA A 30 5.24 -1.30 1.77
C ALA A 30 4.58 -2.64 2.10
N SER A 31 3.27 -2.79 1.85
CA SER A 31 2.55 -4.05 2.03
C SER A 31 3.12 -5.16 1.14
N ILE A 32 3.36 -4.87 -0.15
CA ILE A 32 3.99 -5.80 -1.10
C ILE A 32 5.35 -6.28 -0.61
N LEU A 33 6.21 -5.35 -0.22
CA LEU A 33 7.56 -5.67 0.25
C LEU A 33 7.52 -6.52 1.53
N LEU A 34 6.65 -6.19 2.48
CA LEU A 34 6.53 -6.96 3.72
C LEU A 34 5.99 -8.38 3.46
N LYS A 35 4.99 -8.54 2.59
CA LYS A 35 4.53 -9.87 2.12
C LYS A 35 5.67 -10.65 1.46
N ALA A 36 6.50 -9.99 0.65
CA ALA A 36 7.64 -10.64 0.01
C ALA A 36 8.73 -11.07 1.01
N MET A 37 8.97 -10.29 2.08
CA MET A 37 9.91 -10.65 3.14
C MET A 37 9.38 -11.78 4.02
N GLU A 38 8.09 -11.77 4.34
CA GLU A 38 7.40 -12.86 5.07
C GLU A 38 7.58 -14.20 4.36
N ARG A 39 7.36 -14.25 3.04
CA ARG A 39 7.56 -15.46 2.22
C ARG A 39 9.01 -15.97 2.16
N ARG A 40 10.00 -15.12 2.43
CA ARG A 40 11.44 -15.44 2.31
C ARG A 40 12.13 -15.71 3.65
N THR A 41 11.46 -15.42 4.75
CA THR A 41 12.00 -15.61 6.09
C THR A 41 11.60 -16.99 6.60
N ASP A 42 12.43 -17.65 7.39
CA ASP A 42 12.08 -18.93 8.06
C ASP A 42 11.82 -18.75 9.56
N ASP A 43 12.23 -17.61 10.12
CA ASP A 43 11.95 -17.23 11.51
C ASP A 43 10.46 -16.92 11.70
N PHE A 44 9.83 -17.58 12.68
CA PHE A 44 8.41 -17.45 12.93
C PHE A 44 8.02 -16.07 13.47
N THR A 45 8.85 -15.48 14.33
CA THR A 45 8.60 -14.17 14.93
C THR A 45 8.67 -13.07 13.89
N ASP A 46 9.68 -13.12 13.01
CA ASP A 46 9.82 -12.17 11.91
C ASP A 46 8.65 -12.29 10.90
N LYS A 47 8.20 -13.52 10.61
CA LYS A 47 7.00 -13.72 9.75
C LYS A 47 5.77 -13.04 10.31
N GLU A 48 5.48 -13.24 11.59
CA GLU A 48 4.31 -12.63 12.24
C GLU A 48 4.40 -11.10 12.22
N GLU A 49 5.60 -10.56 12.46
CA GLU A 49 5.82 -9.11 12.42
C GLU A 49 5.63 -8.53 11.01
N PHE A 50 6.19 -9.18 9.98
CA PHE A 50 6.02 -8.75 8.59
C PHE A 50 4.59 -8.88 8.09
N GLN A 51 3.89 -9.97 8.43
CA GLN A 51 2.49 -10.16 8.09
C GLN A 51 1.61 -9.06 8.72
N ARG A 52 1.83 -8.77 10.01
CA ARG A 52 1.12 -7.69 10.70
C ARG A 52 1.44 -6.33 10.10
N GLY A 53 2.70 -6.07 9.77
CA GLY A 53 3.12 -4.84 9.10
C GLY A 53 2.45 -4.67 7.74
N ALA A 54 2.41 -5.73 6.93
CA ALA A 54 1.76 -5.70 5.62
C ALA A 54 0.28 -5.32 5.73
N ALA A 55 -0.44 -5.96 6.65
CA ALA A 55 -1.85 -5.64 6.92
C ALA A 55 -2.04 -4.19 7.40
N GLN A 56 -1.16 -3.68 8.26
CA GLN A 56 -1.24 -2.29 8.71
C GLN A 56 -1.02 -1.28 7.58
N TYR A 57 -0.07 -1.54 6.67
CA TYR A 57 0.14 -0.65 5.52
C TYR A 57 -1.03 -0.74 4.52
N GLU A 58 -1.61 -1.92 4.31
CA GLU A 58 -2.84 -2.04 3.52
C GLU A 58 -4.01 -1.24 4.13
N ASP A 59 -4.16 -1.28 5.45
CA ASP A 59 -5.16 -0.48 6.18
C ASP A 59 -4.91 1.02 6.06
N ARG A 60 -3.65 1.45 6.05
CA ARG A 60 -3.27 2.85 5.82
C ARG A 60 -3.62 3.29 4.40
N ALA A 61 -3.29 2.48 3.39
CA ALA A 61 -3.65 2.77 2.00
C ALA A 61 -5.17 2.92 1.85
N TRP A 62 -5.93 2.00 2.45
CA TRP A 62 -7.39 2.03 2.45
C TRP A 62 -7.93 3.29 3.13
N GLY A 63 -7.38 3.64 4.30
CA GLY A 63 -7.84 4.81 5.06
C GLY A 63 -7.60 6.13 4.34
N VAL A 64 -6.47 6.28 3.65
CA VAL A 64 -6.20 7.46 2.82
C VAL A 64 -7.16 7.51 1.63
N LEU A 65 -7.39 6.38 0.96
CA LEU A 65 -8.34 6.30 -0.15
C LEU A 65 -9.77 6.65 0.28
N ASP A 66 -10.24 6.12 1.40
CA ASP A 66 -11.59 6.39 1.94
C ASP A 66 -11.76 7.88 2.25
N GLN A 67 -10.74 8.54 2.81
CA GLN A 67 -10.75 9.99 3.01
C GLN A 67 -10.85 10.76 1.69
N CYS A 68 -10.01 10.42 0.70
CA CYS A 68 -10.07 11.05 -0.63
C CYS A 68 -11.41 10.82 -1.32
N TYR A 69 -11.97 9.61 -1.22
CA TYR A 69 -13.22 9.23 -1.86
C TYR A 69 -14.42 9.97 -1.25
N ARG A 70 -14.44 10.13 0.07
CA ARG A 70 -15.48 10.93 0.76
C ARG A 70 -15.44 12.41 0.40
N GLU A 71 -14.28 12.93 0.04
CA GLU A 71 -14.12 14.33 -0.38
C GLU A 71 -14.58 14.53 -1.83
N ASP A 72 -14.08 13.70 -2.76
CA ASP A 72 -14.45 13.74 -4.17
C ASP A 72 -14.20 12.38 -4.83
N GLU A 73 -15.29 11.65 -5.07
CA GLU A 73 -15.27 10.30 -5.65
C GLU A 73 -14.54 10.25 -6.99
N ARG A 74 -14.78 11.24 -7.87
CA ARG A 74 -14.19 11.26 -9.22
C ARG A 74 -12.70 11.56 -9.17
N ARG A 75 -12.28 12.47 -8.30
CA ARG A 75 -10.85 12.76 -8.12
C ARG A 75 -10.13 11.58 -7.45
N ALA A 76 -10.77 10.88 -6.52
CA ALA A 76 -10.22 9.67 -5.92
C ALA A 76 -10.04 8.55 -6.96
N GLN A 77 -11.04 8.34 -7.84
CA GLN A 77 -10.93 7.39 -8.95
C GLN A 77 -9.80 7.76 -9.92
N PHE A 78 -9.66 9.05 -10.25
CA PHE A 78 -8.53 9.51 -11.07
C PHE A 78 -7.19 9.26 -10.36
N LEU A 79 -7.09 9.57 -9.06
CA LEU A 79 -5.88 9.41 -8.27
C LEU A 79 -5.36 7.96 -8.28
N ILE A 80 -6.25 6.97 -8.11
CA ILE A 80 -5.83 5.56 -8.07
C ILE A 80 -5.46 4.98 -9.43
N ASN A 81 -5.92 5.60 -10.53
CA ASN A 81 -5.69 5.18 -11.90
C ASN A 81 -4.53 5.92 -12.58
N ARG A 82 -4.12 7.06 -12.05
CA ARG A 82 -3.01 7.85 -12.58
C ARG A 82 -1.72 7.04 -12.55
N GLU A 83 -0.90 7.26 -13.57
CA GLU A 83 0.48 6.79 -13.63
C GLU A 83 1.33 7.40 -12.50
N LEU A 84 2.24 6.58 -11.98
CA LEU A 84 3.12 6.86 -10.87
C LEU A 84 4.59 6.78 -11.35
N ASP A 85 5.17 7.93 -11.66
CA ASP A 85 6.55 8.07 -12.19
C ASP A 85 7.63 7.38 -11.34
N TYR A 86 7.42 7.30 -10.02
CA TYR A 86 8.38 6.74 -9.06
C TYR A 86 8.08 5.29 -8.67
N TYR A 87 7.00 4.71 -9.21
CA TYR A 87 6.56 3.35 -8.90
C TYR A 87 6.53 2.48 -10.17
N GLY A 88 7.46 2.73 -11.10
CA GLY A 88 7.66 1.92 -12.30
C GLY A 88 6.55 2.08 -13.33
N ASP A 89 6.07 3.31 -13.55
CA ASP A 89 5.03 3.65 -14.52
C ASP A 89 3.73 2.84 -14.28
N SER A 90 3.48 2.49 -13.02
CA SER A 90 2.29 1.76 -12.56
C SER A 90 1.20 2.70 -12.04
N SER A 91 0.08 2.14 -11.60
CA SER A 91 -1.00 2.86 -10.90
C SER A 91 -1.27 2.24 -9.54
N CYS A 92 -1.98 2.95 -8.65
CA CYS A 92 -2.31 2.40 -7.33
C CYS A 92 -3.18 1.14 -7.44
N ILE A 93 -4.13 1.10 -8.39
CA ILE A 93 -4.94 -0.11 -8.64
C ILE A 93 -4.05 -1.28 -9.08
N TYR A 94 -3.10 -1.03 -9.99
CA TYR A 94 -2.19 -2.07 -10.46
C TYR A 94 -1.33 -2.62 -9.31
N LEU A 95 -0.73 -1.73 -8.51
CA LEU A 95 0.05 -2.12 -7.33
C LEU A 95 -0.78 -2.92 -6.33
N ALA A 96 -2.03 -2.51 -6.07
CA ALA A 96 -2.91 -3.21 -5.16
C ALA A 96 -3.26 -4.63 -5.66
N ALA A 97 -3.49 -4.78 -6.96
CA ALA A 97 -3.76 -6.06 -7.59
C ALA A 97 -2.52 -6.98 -7.57
N GLU A 98 -1.35 -6.48 -7.96
CA GLU A 98 -0.08 -7.22 -7.92
C GLU A 98 0.28 -7.63 -6.48
N GLY A 99 0.01 -6.74 -5.52
CA GLY A 99 0.29 -6.94 -4.11
C GLY A 99 -0.71 -7.76 -3.33
N GLU A 100 -1.71 -8.34 -3.99
CA GLU A 100 -2.79 -9.11 -3.36
C GLU A 100 -3.42 -8.33 -2.18
N SER A 101 -3.62 -7.02 -2.36
CA SER A 101 -4.18 -6.12 -1.34
C SER A 101 -5.71 -6.16 -1.40
N ILE A 102 -6.27 -7.30 -0.97
CA ILE A 102 -7.69 -7.63 -1.11
C ILE A 102 -8.59 -6.60 -0.43
N LYS A 103 -8.23 -6.10 0.76
CA LYS A 103 -9.02 -5.12 1.48
C LYS A 103 -9.06 -3.78 0.75
N PHE A 104 -7.91 -3.36 0.21
CA PHE A 104 -7.83 -2.15 -0.62
C PHE A 104 -8.67 -2.30 -1.89
N MET A 105 -8.56 -3.44 -2.58
CA MET A 105 -9.31 -3.72 -3.81
C MET A 105 -10.83 -3.79 -3.57
N ALA A 106 -11.27 -4.19 -2.38
CA ALA A 106 -12.69 -4.21 -2.01
C ALA A 106 -13.30 -2.83 -1.75
N HIS A 107 -12.51 -1.75 -1.74
CA HIS A 107 -13.03 -0.40 -1.56
C HIS A 107 -13.96 0.00 -2.73
N PRO A 108 -15.11 0.67 -2.49
CA PRO A 108 -16.06 1.08 -3.54
C PRO A 108 -15.39 1.81 -4.71
N CYS A 109 -14.51 2.79 -4.43
CA CYS A 109 -13.69 3.47 -5.43
C CYS A 109 -12.97 2.53 -6.43
N CYS A 110 -12.50 1.37 -5.98
CA CYS A 110 -11.85 0.36 -6.82
C CYS A 110 -12.87 -0.51 -7.59
N GLN A 111 -14.04 -0.77 -7.00
CA GLN A 111 -15.10 -1.60 -7.61
C GLN A 111 -15.89 -0.84 -8.69
N ASP A 112 -16.17 0.44 -8.47
CA ASP A 112 -16.84 1.32 -9.45
C ASP A 112 -16.02 1.49 -10.73
N PHE A 113 -14.70 1.29 -10.64
CA PHE A 113 -13.81 1.27 -11.80
C PHE A 113 -13.90 -0.06 -12.59
N LEU A 114 -14.19 -1.18 -11.91
CA LEU A 114 -14.23 -2.51 -12.53
C LEU A 114 -15.60 -2.85 -13.16
N THR A 115 -16.61 -1.99 -12.98
CA THR A 115 -17.98 -2.17 -13.48
C THR A 115 -18.24 -1.31 -14.70
#